data_AF-A0A959CZX8-F1
#
_entry.id   AF-A0A959CZX8-F1
#
_cell.length_a   1.000
_cell.length_b   1.000
_cell.length_c   1.000
_cell.angle_alpha   90.00
_cell.angle_beta   90.00
_cell.angle_gamma   90.00
#
_symmetry.space_group_name_H-M   'P 1'
#
loop_
_entity.id
_entity.type
_entity.pdbx_description
1 polymer ?
#
loop_
_entity_poly.entity_id
_entity_poly.type
_entity_poly.pdbx_seq_one_letter_code
_entity_poly.pdbx_strand_id
1 'polypeptide(L)' 'IQNETDGPLSLRLAALDGRPLQQFSVGARSTHWLNTSSLAPGMYILQVVGREIPQAYKILKQ' A
#
# COMPACT_ATOMS: atom_id res chain seq x y z
N ILE A 1 -11.86 8.34 -8.77
CA ILE A 1 -11.30 6.97 -8.79
C ILE A 1 -11.29 6.48 -7.35
N GLN A 2 -12.29 5.69 -6.95
CA GLN A 2 -12.28 4.99 -5.67
C GLN A 2 -11.74 3.58 -5.97
N ASN A 3 -10.45 3.35 -5.73
CA ASN A 3 -9.86 2.02 -5.77
C ASN A 3 -10.09 1.39 -4.40
N GLU A 4 -11.19 0.67 -4.26
CA GLU A 4 -11.48 -0.10 -3.05
C GLU A 4 -10.68 -1.41 -3.08
N THR A 5 -9.53 -1.42 -2.41
CA THR A 5 -8.83 -2.67 -2.07
C THR A 5 -9.45 -3.21 -0.78
N ASP A 6 -10.16 -4.32 -0.87
CA ASP A 6 -10.76 -5.03 0.29
C ASP A 6 -9.75 -5.94 1.02
N GLY A 7 -8.50 -6.00 0.55
CA GLY A 7 -7.41 -6.81 1.12
C GLY A 7 -6.33 -5.96 1.81
N PRO A 8 -5.46 -6.59 2.62
CA PRO A 8 -4.32 -5.90 3.23
C PRO A 8 -3.41 -5.30 2.17
N LEU A 9 -2.86 -4.12 2.47
CA LEU A 9 -1.91 -3.42 1.62
C LEU A 9 -0.50 -3.58 2.18
N SER A 10 0.46 -3.83 1.31
CA SER A 10 1.90 -3.75 1.63
C SER A 10 2.45 -2.40 1.19
N LEU A 11 3.00 -1.64 2.13
CA LEU A 11 3.69 -0.37 1.88
C LEU A 11 5.18 -0.60 2.01
N ARG A 12 5.97 -0.13 1.04
CA ARG A 12 7.44 -0.17 1.10
C ARG A 12 8.01 1.19 0.74
N LEU A 13 8.83 1.73 1.65
CA LEU A 13 9.68 2.88 1.39
C LEU A 13 11.09 2.40 1.07
N ALA A 14 11.65 2.87 -0.03
CA ALA A 14 13.02 2.58 -0.45
C ALA A 14 13.77 3.85 -0.85
N ALA A 15 15.10 3.81 -0.72
CA ALA A 15 15.96 4.80 -1.36
C ALA A 15 15.93 4.63 -2.89
N LEU A 16 16.41 5.64 -3.63
CA LEU A 16 16.45 5.60 -5.11
C LEU A 16 17.24 4.41 -5.67
N ASP A 17 18.22 3.92 -4.93
CA ASP A 17 19.02 2.73 -5.27
C ASP A 17 18.24 1.41 -5.07
N GLY A 18 16.97 1.48 -4.65
CA GLY A 18 16.13 0.33 -4.39
C GLY A 18 16.34 -0.31 -3.01
N ARG A 19 17.27 0.20 -2.20
CA ARG A 19 17.50 -0.31 -0.84
C ARG A 19 16.25 -0.06 0.03
N PRO A 20 15.66 -1.10 0.65
CA PRO A 20 14.51 -0.93 1.50
C PRO A 20 14.89 -0.15 2.76
N LEU A 21 14.05 0.80 3.15
CA LEU A 21 14.21 1.60 4.37
C LEU A 21 13.17 1.23 5.41
N GLN A 22 11.91 1.10 4.98
CA GLN A 22 10.79 0.74 5.85
C GLN A 22 9.77 -0.09 5.07
N GLN A 23 9.10 -1.02 5.74
CA GLN A 23 8.04 -1.85 5.16
C GLN A 23 6.93 -2.07 6.18
N PHE A 24 5.68 -1.93 5.74
CA PHE A 24 4.49 -2.03 6.59
C PHE A 24 3.43 -2.88 5.90
N SER A 25 2.68 -3.64 6.69
CA SER A 25 1.41 -4.21 6.26
C SER A 25 0.30 -3.44 6.95
N VAL A 26 -0.63 -2.89 6.18
CA VAL A 26 -1.75 -2.11 6.71
C VAL A 26 -3.06 -2.74 6.28
N GLY A 27 -4.11 -2.51 7.08
CA GLY A 27 -5.44 -3.01 6.77
C GLY A 27 -5.99 -2.43 5.48
N ALA A 28 -7.01 -3.08 4.93
CA ALA A 28 -7.82 -2.49 3.86
C ALA A 28 -8.39 -1.14 4.34
N ARG A 29 -8.37 -0.12 3.47
CA ARG A 29 -8.97 1.21 3.73
C ARG A 29 -8.42 1.94 4.97
N SER A 30 -7.18 1.68 5.37
CA SER A 30 -6.56 2.35 6.51
C SER A 30 -5.68 3.53 6.10
N THR A 31 -5.72 4.61 6.87
CA THR A 31 -4.72 5.68 6.81
C THR A 31 -3.50 5.27 7.64
N HIS A 32 -2.29 5.42 7.07
CA HIS A 32 -1.04 5.15 7.77
C HIS A 32 -0.08 6.33 7.63
N TRP A 33 0.49 6.77 8.75
CA TRP A 33 1.44 7.87 8.78
C TRP A 33 2.86 7.32 8.71
N LEU A 34 3.61 7.78 7.71
CA LEU A 34 5.02 7.44 7.54
C LEU A 34 5.87 8.53 8.21
N ASN A 35 6.67 8.14 9.21
CA ASN A 35 7.62 9.06 9.82
C ASN A 35 8.91 9.13 8.98
N THR A 36 9.20 10.30 8.42
CA THR A 36 10.38 10.55 7.58
C THR A 36 11.44 11.40 8.28
N SER A 37 11.30 11.72 9.57
CA SER A 37 12.20 12.67 10.26
C SER A 37 13.63 12.19 10.40
N SER A 38 13.85 10.86 10.44
CA SER A 38 15.18 10.24 10.50
C SER A 38 15.79 9.97 9.13
N LEU A 39 15.07 10.28 8.04
CA LEU A 39 15.57 10.09 6.68
C LEU A 39 16.46 11.28 6.29
N ALA A 40 17.57 10.98 5.62
CA ALA A 40 18.40 12.01 5.03
C ALA A 40 17.61 12.85 4.00
N PRO A 41 18.02 14.08 3.68
CA PRO A 41 17.44 14.79 2.55
C PRO A 41 17.69 14.03 1.24
N GLY A 42 16.64 13.82 0.43
CA GLY A 42 16.76 13.11 -0.83
C GLY A 42 15.43 12.70 -1.45
N MET A 43 15.49 11.99 -2.57
CA MET A 43 14.31 11.37 -3.19
C MET A 43 14.16 9.93 -2.71
N TYR A 44 12.92 9.45 -2.68
CA TYR A 44 12.54 8.15 -2.18
C TYR A 44 11.47 7.53 -3.08
N ILE A 45 11.41 6.20 -3.08
CA ILE A 45 10.40 5.43 -3.79
C ILE A 45 9.41 4.90 -2.75
N LEU A 46 8.14 5.26 -2.89
CA LEU A 46 7.04 4.66 -2.14
C LEU A 46 6.29 3.68 -3.05
N GLN A 47 6.27 2.41 -2.66
CA GLN A 47 5.52 1.36 -3.34
C GLN A 47 4.33 0.96 -2.47
N VAL A 48 3.14 0.99 -3.07
CA VAL A 48 1.88 0.50 -2.46
C VAL A 48 1.42 -0.69 -3.26
N VAL A 49 1.45 -1.88 -2.65
CA VAL A 49 1.05 -3.14 -3.28
C VAL A 49 -0.22 -3.63 -2.59
N GLY A 50 -1.33 -3.58 -3.32
CA GLY A 50 -2.57 -4.22 -2.91
C GLY A 50 -2.73 -5.59 -3.54
N ARG A 51 -3.47 -6.47 -2.87
CA ARG A 51 -4.02 -7.67 -3.50
C ARG A 51 -5.35 -7.30 -4.13
N GLU A 52 -5.48 -7.48 -5.45
CA GLU A 52 -6.79 -7.41 -6.09
C GLU A 52 -7.63 -8.58 -5.57
N ILE A 53 -8.73 -8.29 -4.88
CA ILE A 53 -9.73 -9.29 -4.55
C ILE A 53 -10.71 -9.29 -5.72
N PRO A 54 -10.83 -10.37 -6.50
CA PRO A 54 -11.85 -10.44 -7.54
C PRO A 54 -13.21 -10.23 -6.89
N GLN A 55 -13.93 -9.17 -7.28
CA GLN A 55 -15.31 -8.95 -6.83
C GLN A 55 -16.15 -10.14 -7.31
N ALA A 56 -16.44 -11.08 -6.41
CA ALA A 56 -17.36 -12.17 -6.70
C ALA A 56 -18.78 -11.59 -6.77
N TYR A 57 -19.23 -11.17 -7.96
CA TYR A 57 -20.63 -10.83 -8.18
C TYR A 57 -21.47 -12.09 -7.98
N LYS A 58 -22.16 -12.18 -6.83
CA LYS A 58 -23.20 -13.19 -6.62
C LYS A 58 -24.46 -12.71 -7.35
N ILE A 59 -24.62 -13.10 -8.62
CA ILE A 59 -25.88 -12.90 -9.33
C ILE A 59 -26.91 -13.84 -8.69
N LEU A 60 -27.77 -13.29 -7.84
CA LEU A 60 -28.99 -13.98 -7.42
C LEU A 60 -29.94 -13.95 -8.63
N LYS A 61 -30.18 -15.11 -9.25
CA LYS A 61 -31.32 -15.29 -10.16
C LYS A 61 -32.59 -15.27 -9.29
N GLN A 62 -33.54 -14.44 -9.69
CA GLN A 62 -34.89 -14.33 -9.11
C GLN A 62 -35.66 -15.64 -9.25
#